data_AF-A0A7V6RNN5-F1
#
_entry.id   AF-A0A7V6RNN5-F1
#
_cell.length_a   1.000
_cell.length_b   1.000
_cell.length_c   1.000
_cell.angle_alpha   90.00
_cell.angle_beta   90.00
_cell.angle_gamma   90.00
#
_symmetry.space_group_name_H-M   'P 1'
#
loop_
_entity.id
_entity.type
_entity.pdbx_description
1 polymer ?
#
loop_
_entity_poly.entity_id
_entity_poly.type
_entity_poly.pdbx_seq_one_letter_code
_entity_poly.pdbx_strand_id
1 'polypeptide(L)'
;MRIIGIITEFNPFHYGHKYFIETIRQQYHPDGIVGVMSGSFVQRGEPAICNKWARTHMALTSGVDLIIELPFAFAVRSAYPFALGAIRLLASTGVVTHLAFGSESGQLEELQTITRLLSEENPVFKRTLRQALDEGHSFPAARAAAVKASLPEVPQHIDHLLSGPNNILALEYLRVLHEEKMDIIPLTIPRIGAGYKEEDTGSCYPSATAIRSAIRRKYPLDELAALLPAESMHILYQEMKAGRAPISSDQLEQIILYKLRTASISELQQIHEVSEGLEHRIKETAMQVGTLEELRQGIKSKRYSMSRIDRILLYALFTFTNELAADFDQAGPLYHHLLGFSSSGQKVLQQMHNKSTIPIFNRGSDLKYYWHNGEPMLRDMLGLDLAASNVYTLLYPQASQRKAYSDFTTSPLRYNTNSV
;
A
#
# COMPACT_ATOMS: atom_id res chain seq x y z
N MET A 1 24.93 -1.93 12.06
CA MET A 1 24.33 -1.35 10.85
C MET A 1 22.89 -1.00 11.18
N ARG A 2 22.47 0.24 10.98
CA ARG A 2 21.10 0.71 11.16
C ARG A 2 20.43 0.74 9.78
N ILE A 3 19.59 -0.25 9.53
CA ILE A 3 18.74 -0.30 8.33
C ILE A 3 17.31 -0.02 8.73
N ILE A 4 16.75 1.02 8.12
CA ILE A 4 15.40 1.51 8.39
C ILE A 4 14.49 1.02 7.26
N GLY A 5 13.51 0.21 7.62
CA GLY A 5 12.41 -0.17 6.75
C GLY A 5 11.36 0.94 6.68
N ILE A 6 10.76 1.13 5.51
CA ILE A 6 9.59 1.98 5.30
C ILE A 6 8.54 1.21 4.49
N ILE A 7 7.26 1.51 4.70
CA ILE A 7 6.15 0.89 3.98
C ILE A 7 5.42 2.01 3.23
N THR A 8 5.25 1.86 1.92
CA THR A 8 4.86 2.99 1.06
C THR A 8 4.07 2.57 -0.18
N GLU A 9 3.45 3.55 -0.83
CA GLU A 9 2.78 3.40 -2.13
C GLU A 9 3.31 4.40 -3.16
N PHE A 10 3.88 5.54 -2.74
CA PHE A 10 4.36 6.63 -3.60
C PHE A 10 3.45 6.93 -4.81
N ASN A 11 2.17 7.23 -4.57
CA ASN A 11 1.14 7.32 -5.62
C ASN A 11 0.59 8.76 -5.86
N PRO A 12 1.36 9.71 -6.44
CA PRO A 12 2.80 9.64 -6.78
C PRO A 12 3.72 9.96 -5.58
N PHE A 13 5.04 9.88 -5.77
CA PHE A 13 6.01 10.45 -4.82
C PHE A 13 5.84 11.99 -4.78
N HIS A 14 5.81 12.60 -3.60
CA HIS A 14 5.47 14.02 -3.41
C HIS A 14 6.25 14.63 -2.23
N TYR A 15 6.11 15.95 -1.98
CA TYR A 15 6.90 16.65 -0.95
C TYR A 15 6.74 16.06 0.46
N GLY A 16 5.55 15.60 0.84
CA GLY A 16 5.38 14.89 2.12
C GLY A 16 6.20 13.58 2.23
N HIS A 17 6.39 12.85 1.13
CA HIS A 17 7.27 11.68 1.10
C HIS A 17 8.74 12.09 1.17
N LYS A 18 9.11 13.15 0.42
CA LYS A 18 10.47 13.71 0.45
C LYS A 18 10.87 14.12 1.87
N TYR A 19 10.03 14.92 2.52
CA TYR A 19 10.20 15.33 3.91
C TYR A 19 10.37 14.12 4.85
N PHE A 20 9.51 13.10 4.70
CA PHE A 20 9.60 11.89 5.51
C PHE A 20 10.97 11.19 5.39
N ILE A 21 11.47 11.01 4.16
CA ILE A 21 12.77 10.38 3.91
C ILE A 21 13.93 11.26 4.39
N GLU A 22 13.88 12.56 4.12
CA GLU A 22 14.91 13.51 4.56
C GLU A 22 14.98 13.57 6.08
N THR A 23 13.84 13.59 6.78
CA THR A 23 13.79 13.55 8.24
C THR A 23 14.42 12.28 8.79
N ILE A 24 14.13 11.12 8.18
CA ILE A 24 14.77 9.86 8.58
C ILE A 24 16.30 9.95 8.45
N ARG A 25 16.80 10.49 7.34
CA ARG A 25 18.23 10.65 7.09
C ARG A 25 18.90 11.61 8.06
N GLN A 26 18.25 12.73 8.33
CA GLN A 26 18.76 13.78 9.21
C GLN A 26 18.77 13.36 10.68
N GLN A 27 17.71 12.67 11.15
CA GLN A 27 17.58 12.33 12.57
C GLN A 27 18.28 11.02 12.94
N TYR A 28 18.25 10.02 12.06
CA TYR A 28 18.69 8.66 12.42
C TYR A 28 19.96 8.21 11.70
N HIS A 29 20.45 8.96 10.71
CA HIS A 29 21.67 8.64 9.95
C HIS A 29 21.79 7.16 9.57
N PRO A 30 20.78 6.55 8.92
CA PRO A 30 20.80 5.12 8.63
C PRO A 30 21.85 4.77 7.58
N ASP A 31 22.44 3.59 7.71
CA ASP A 31 23.31 2.98 6.71
C ASP A 31 22.54 2.65 5.42
N GLY A 32 21.22 2.44 5.54
CA GLY A 32 20.34 2.22 4.40
C GLY A 32 18.86 2.35 4.72
N ILE A 33 18.07 2.79 3.73
CA ILE A 33 16.61 2.82 3.79
C ILE A 33 16.03 1.80 2.81
N VAL A 34 15.28 0.81 3.32
CA VAL A 34 14.61 -0.24 2.53
C VAL A 34 13.12 0.04 2.49
N GLY A 35 12.58 0.29 1.30
CA GLY A 35 11.15 0.46 1.09
C GLY A 35 10.47 -0.81 0.63
N VAL A 36 9.39 -1.20 1.31
CA VAL A 36 8.39 -2.12 0.78
C VAL A 36 7.28 -1.29 0.16
N MET A 37 7.09 -1.42 -1.15
CA MET A 37 6.19 -0.58 -1.93
C MET A 37 5.08 -1.38 -2.60
N SER A 38 3.82 -0.94 -2.47
CA SER A 38 2.72 -1.50 -3.25
C SER A 38 3.02 -1.52 -4.75
N GLY A 39 2.72 -2.65 -5.40
CA GLY A 39 2.88 -2.86 -6.83
C GLY A 39 1.89 -2.06 -7.68
N SER A 40 1.37 -2.68 -8.74
CA SER A 40 0.48 -2.05 -9.72
C SER A 40 -0.82 -1.46 -9.12
N PHE A 41 -1.32 -2.06 -8.04
CA PHE A 41 -2.49 -1.61 -7.30
C PHE A 41 -2.12 -1.31 -5.85
N VAL A 42 -2.82 -0.35 -5.26
CA VAL A 42 -2.57 0.18 -3.92
C VAL A 42 -3.65 -0.27 -2.91
N GLN A 43 -3.39 -0.10 -1.61
CA GLN A 43 -4.22 -0.59 -0.49
C GLN A 43 -5.68 -0.17 -0.58
N ARG A 44 -5.93 1.01 -1.15
CA ARG A 44 -7.29 1.54 -1.31
C ARG A 44 -8.11 0.87 -2.41
N GLY A 45 -7.54 -0.10 -3.14
CA GLY A 45 -8.21 -0.76 -4.26
C GLY A 45 -8.14 0.05 -5.56
N GLU A 46 -7.16 0.94 -5.68
CA GLU A 46 -6.96 1.79 -6.87
C GLU A 46 -5.71 1.33 -7.64
N PRO A 47 -5.66 1.48 -8.98
CA PRO A 47 -4.40 1.41 -9.70
C PRO A 47 -3.49 2.58 -9.29
N ALA A 48 -2.18 2.33 -9.21
CA ALA A 48 -1.21 3.41 -9.07
C ALA A 48 -1.26 4.35 -10.29
N ILE A 49 -1.00 5.64 -10.10
CA ILE A 49 -1.07 6.66 -11.16
C ILE A 49 -0.03 6.45 -12.28
N CYS A 50 1.10 5.83 -11.94
CA CYS A 50 2.12 5.35 -12.86
C CYS A 50 2.74 4.06 -12.33
N ASN A 51 3.41 3.32 -13.22
CA ASN A 51 3.89 1.98 -12.92
C ASN A 51 4.89 1.94 -11.76
N LYS A 52 5.03 0.77 -11.14
CA LYS A 52 5.91 0.54 -9.98
C LYS A 52 7.38 0.84 -10.26
N TRP A 53 7.83 0.71 -11.51
CA TRP A 53 9.21 1.04 -11.90
C TRP A 53 9.45 2.54 -11.88
N ALA A 54 8.54 3.35 -12.45
CA ALA A 54 8.61 4.80 -12.39
C ALA A 54 8.56 5.31 -10.95
N ARG A 55 7.65 4.79 -10.12
CA ARG A 55 7.59 5.15 -8.69
C ARG A 55 8.85 4.75 -7.92
N THR A 56 9.45 3.61 -8.26
CA THR A 56 10.75 3.20 -7.72
C THR A 56 11.84 4.19 -8.10
N HIS A 57 11.88 4.64 -9.36
CA HIS A 57 12.83 5.66 -9.80
C HIS A 57 12.69 6.94 -8.97
N MET A 58 11.46 7.42 -8.75
CA MET A 58 11.20 8.61 -7.91
C MET A 58 11.69 8.44 -6.47
N ALA A 59 11.53 7.24 -5.90
CA ALA A 59 11.95 6.94 -4.54
C ALA A 59 13.49 6.91 -4.41
N LEU A 60 14.17 6.27 -5.37
CA LEU A 60 15.64 6.17 -5.37
C LEU A 60 16.31 7.53 -5.52
N THR A 61 15.80 8.40 -6.42
CA THR A 61 16.31 9.77 -6.58
C THR A 61 16.04 10.65 -5.37
N SER A 62 15.14 10.23 -4.49
CA SER A 62 14.77 10.96 -3.27
C SER A 62 15.37 10.37 -1.99
N GLY A 63 16.35 9.47 -2.11
CA GLY A 63 17.15 8.99 -0.98
C GLY A 63 16.69 7.68 -0.34
N VAL A 64 15.76 6.94 -0.96
CA VAL A 64 15.53 5.52 -0.61
C VAL A 64 16.60 4.66 -1.28
N ASP A 65 17.09 3.61 -0.60
CA ASP A 65 18.21 2.82 -1.11
C ASP A 65 17.80 1.54 -1.79
N LEU A 66 16.74 0.88 -1.37
CA LEU A 66 16.29 -0.40 -1.93
C LEU A 66 14.77 -0.41 -1.93
N ILE A 67 14.15 -0.73 -3.05
CA ILE A 67 12.70 -0.92 -3.15
C ILE A 67 12.39 -2.37 -3.48
N ILE A 68 11.55 -2.97 -2.63
CA ILE A 68 10.99 -4.32 -2.77
C ILE A 68 9.49 -4.16 -3.00
N GLU A 69 8.93 -4.88 -3.97
CA GLU A 69 7.48 -4.90 -4.18
C GLU A 69 6.78 -5.64 -3.04
N LEU A 70 5.69 -5.06 -2.53
CA LEU A 70 4.73 -5.76 -1.69
C LEU A 70 3.80 -6.58 -2.59
N PRO A 71 3.71 -7.92 -2.42
CA PRO A 71 2.83 -8.73 -3.25
C PRO A 71 1.37 -8.29 -3.16
N PHE A 72 0.64 -8.39 -4.26
CA PHE A 72 -0.77 -7.99 -4.40
C PHE A 72 -1.64 -8.57 -3.27
N ALA A 73 -1.36 -9.83 -2.90
CA ALA A 73 -2.01 -10.56 -1.81
C ALA A 73 -2.06 -9.80 -0.47
N PHE A 74 -1.11 -8.88 -0.26
CA PHE A 74 -1.02 -8.01 0.92
C PHE A 74 -1.20 -6.53 0.56
N ALA A 75 -0.69 -6.09 -0.60
CA ALA A 75 -0.74 -4.69 -1.02
C ALA A 75 -2.16 -4.16 -1.17
N VAL A 76 -3.09 -5.00 -1.62
CA VAL A 76 -4.50 -4.62 -1.82
C VAL A 76 -5.36 -5.24 -0.73
N ARG A 77 -5.01 -5.03 0.55
CA ARG A 77 -5.80 -5.55 1.70
C ARG A 77 -6.21 -4.43 2.64
N SER A 78 -7.04 -4.73 3.62
CA SER A 78 -7.30 -3.82 4.75
C SER A 78 -6.02 -3.58 5.56
N ALA A 79 -6.04 -2.62 6.49
CA ALA A 79 -4.85 -2.11 7.17
C ALA A 79 -4.02 -3.21 7.86
N TYR A 80 -4.67 -4.17 8.53
CA TYR A 80 -3.94 -5.21 9.27
C TYR A 80 -3.20 -6.21 8.35
N PRO A 81 -3.84 -6.91 7.38
CA PRO A 81 -3.09 -7.81 6.49
C PRO A 81 -2.05 -7.09 5.61
N PHE A 82 -2.31 -5.82 5.26
CA PHE A 82 -1.33 -4.96 4.60
C PHE A 82 -0.08 -4.76 5.47
N ALA A 83 -0.28 -4.38 6.74
CA ALA A 83 0.80 -4.23 7.72
C ALA A 83 1.53 -5.55 7.97
N LEU A 84 0.79 -6.66 8.13
CA LEU A 84 1.33 -7.99 8.38
C LEU A 84 2.26 -8.43 7.25
N GLY A 85 1.78 -8.36 5.99
CA GLY A 85 2.58 -8.72 4.84
C GLY A 85 3.81 -7.83 4.67
N ALA A 86 3.66 -6.52 4.82
CA ALA A 86 4.77 -5.58 4.63
C ALA A 86 5.85 -5.71 5.72
N ILE A 87 5.47 -5.90 6.98
CA ILE A 87 6.40 -6.07 8.09
C ILE A 87 7.07 -7.45 8.02
N ARG A 88 6.33 -8.53 7.75
CA ARG A 88 6.93 -9.85 7.52
C ARG A 88 7.92 -9.82 6.35
N LEU A 89 7.60 -9.08 5.28
CA LEU A 89 8.52 -8.89 4.15
C LEU A 89 9.77 -8.08 4.52
N LEU A 90 9.66 -7.07 5.39
CA LEU A 90 10.84 -6.35 5.88
C LEU A 90 11.68 -7.24 6.83
N ALA A 91 11.03 -7.99 7.72
CA ALA A 91 11.69 -8.88 8.67
C ALA A 91 12.45 -10.01 7.96
N SER A 92 11.83 -10.62 6.93
CA SER A 92 12.45 -11.72 6.15
C SER A 92 13.67 -11.29 5.33
N THR A 93 13.97 -9.99 5.23
CA THR A 93 15.25 -9.51 4.68
C THR A 93 16.43 -9.88 5.60
N GLY A 94 16.19 -10.07 6.90
CA GLY A 94 17.21 -10.32 7.92
C GLY A 94 18.19 -9.15 8.17
N VAL A 95 17.98 -7.98 7.54
CA VAL A 95 18.86 -6.81 7.68
C VAL A 95 18.15 -5.59 8.26
N VAL A 96 16.83 -5.49 8.14
CA VAL A 96 16.04 -4.38 8.70
C VAL A 96 16.05 -4.44 10.22
N THR A 97 16.36 -3.31 10.85
CA THR A 97 16.51 -3.19 12.32
C THR A 97 15.48 -2.24 12.93
N HIS A 98 14.99 -1.29 12.14
CA HIS A 98 14.02 -0.28 12.56
C HIS A 98 12.93 -0.16 11.50
N LEU A 99 11.73 0.24 11.90
CA LEU A 99 10.62 0.55 11.00
C LEU A 99 10.22 2.01 11.21
N ALA A 100 10.40 2.85 10.19
CA ALA A 100 9.91 4.22 10.22
C ALA A 100 8.54 4.32 9.52
N PHE A 101 7.60 5.01 10.17
CA PHE A 101 6.29 5.33 9.60
C PHE A 101 5.86 6.76 9.96
N GLY A 102 5.02 7.36 9.11
CA GLY A 102 4.42 8.65 9.41
C GLY A 102 3.25 8.51 10.39
N SER A 103 3.07 9.46 11.29
CA SER A 103 1.88 9.59 12.13
C SER A 103 1.45 11.05 12.22
N GLU A 104 0.18 11.30 12.55
CA GLU A 104 -0.31 12.67 12.67
C GLU A 104 0.30 13.41 13.88
N SER A 105 0.56 12.74 15.01
CA SER A 105 1.06 13.37 16.25
C SER A 105 2.56 13.21 16.50
N GLY A 106 3.22 12.22 15.91
CA GLY A 106 4.62 11.89 16.22
C GLY A 106 4.83 11.26 17.61
N GLN A 107 3.77 10.94 18.34
CA GLN A 107 3.86 10.44 19.73
C GLN A 107 3.84 8.91 19.77
N LEU A 108 5.03 8.29 19.74
CA LEU A 108 5.16 6.83 19.68
C LEU A 108 4.60 6.12 20.92
N GLU A 109 4.83 6.67 22.11
CA GLU A 109 4.42 6.05 23.38
C GLU A 109 2.89 5.94 23.51
N GLU A 110 2.16 6.97 23.05
CA GLU A 110 0.69 6.96 22.99
C GLU A 110 0.19 5.86 22.06
N LEU A 111 0.77 5.78 20.85
CA LEU A 111 0.41 4.76 19.86
C LEU A 111 0.69 3.36 20.39
N GLN A 112 1.85 3.13 21.03
CA GLN A 112 2.20 1.84 21.64
C GLN A 112 1.25 1.45 22.77
N THR A 113 0.78 2.42 23.57
CA THR A 113 -0.18 2.16 24.64
C THR A 113 -1.54 1.74 24.09
N ILE A 114 -2.02 2.43 23.05
CA ILE A 114 -3.25 2.05 22.35
C ILE A 114 -3.10 0.68 21.68
N THR A 115 -1.97 0.42 21.00
CA THR A 115 -1.71 -0.87 20.36
C THR A 115 -1.75 -2.04 21.33
N ARG A 116 -1.12 -1.94 22.51
CA ARG A 116 -1.16 -3.01 23.53
C ARG A 116 -2.60 -3.37 23.91
N LEU A 117 -3.44 -2.36 24.14
CA LEU A 117 -4.86 -2.58 24.40
C LEU A 117 -5.55 -3.30 23.24
N LEU A 118 -5.27 -2.89 22.00
CA LEU A 118 -5.89 -3.45 20.80
C LEU A 118 -5.45 -4.89 20.49
N SER A 119 -4.26 -5.29 20.96
CA SER A 119 -3.77 -6.67 20.84
C SER A 119 -4.35 -7.59 21.91
N GLU A 120 -4.42 -7.14 23.16
CA GLU A 120 -4.90 -7.96 24.28
C GLU A 120 -6.44 -7.98 24.37
N GLU A 121 -7.08 -6.89 23.94
CA GLU A 121 -8.52 -6.64 24.01
C GLU A 121 -9.13 -7.04 25.37
N ASN A 122 -8.82 -6.26 26.40
CA ASN A 122 -9.27 -6.54 27.76
C ASN A 122 -10.82 -6.62 27.88
N PRO A 123 -11.36 -7.18 28.97
CA PRO A 123 -12.81 -7.36 29.12
C PRO A 123 -13.64 -6.07 29.04
N VAL A 124 -13.08 -4.93 29.47
CA VAL A 124 -13.75 -3.62 29.39
C VAL A 124 -13.89 -3.22 27.93
N PHE A 125 -12.79 -3.29 27.16
CA PHE A 125 -12.77 -2.99 25.73
C PHE A 125 -13.81 -3.82 24.97
N LYS A 126 -13.79 -5.15 25.14
CA LYS A 126 -14.72 -6.06 24.44
C LYS A 126 -16.18 -5.75 24.75
N ARG A 127 -16.49 -5.49 26.02
CA ARG A 127 -17.85 -5.16 26.47
C ARG A 127 -18.33 -3.84 25.87
N THR A 128 -17.53 -2.78 25.99
CA THR A 128 -17.88 -1.45 25.47
C THR A 128 -17.98 -1.45 23.95
N LEU A 129 -17.07 -2.13 23.26
CA LEU A 129 -17.11 -2.27 21.80
C LEU A 129 -18.43 -2.93 21.36
N ARG A 130 -18.78 -4.06 21.97
CA ARG A 130 -20.02 -4.79 21.65
C ARG A 130 -21.24 -3.93 21.93
N GLN A 131 -21.32 -3.29 23.09
CA GLN A 131 -22.43 -2.42 23.45
C GLN A 131 -22.61 -1.29 22.43
N ALA A 132 -21.53 -0.59 22.06
CA ALA A 132 -21.61 0.51 21.09
C ALA A 132 -22.01 0.02 19.69
N LEU A 133 -21.57 -1.17 19.27
CA LEU A 133 -22.02 -1.78 18.02
C LEU A 133 -23.51 -2.15 18.06
N ASP A 134 -24.00 -2.71 19.17
CA ASP A 134 -25.40 -3.06 19.39
C ASP A 134 -26.30 -1.79 19.41
N GLU A 135 -25.77 -0.67 19.89
CA GLU A 135 -26.40 0.67 19.83
C GLU A 135 -26.36 1.32 18.43
N GLY A 136 -25.74 0.65 17.44
CA GLY A 136 -25.72 1.08 16.04
C GLY A 136 -24.59 2.06 15.69
N HIS A 137 -23.60 2.25 16.57
CA HIS A 137 -22.42 3.04 16.24
C HIS A 137 -21.62 2.38 15.11
N SER A 138 -21.02 3.21 14.25
CA SER A 138 -20.05 2.71 13.27
C SER A 138 -18.86 2.04 13.98
N PHE A 139 -18.24 1.03 13.36
CA PHE A 139 -17.10 0.34 13.95
C PHE A 139 -15.97 1.29 14.43
N PRO A 140 -15.56 2.34 13.67
CA PRO A 140 -14.58 3.31 14.16
C PRO A 140 -15.03 4.04 15.44
N ALA A 141 -16.29 4.45 15.51
CA ALA A 141 -16.84 5.13 16.68
C ALA A 141 -16.94 4.19 17.89
N ALA A 142 -17.39 2.96 17.66
CA ALA A 142 -17.47 1.93 18.70
C ALA A 142 -16.07 1.57 19.24
N ARG A 143 -15.07 1.43 18.36
CA ARG A 143 -13.66 1.21 18.74
C ARG A 143 -13.13 2.38 19.57
N ALA A 144 -13.40 3.62 19.17
CA ALA A 144 -12.95 4.80 19.92
C ALA A 144 -13.57 4.88 21.33
N ALA A 145 -14.87 4.60 21.46
CA ALA A 145 -15.54 4.52 22.75
C ALA A 145 -14.93 3.43 23.65
N ALA A 146 -14.64 2.25 23.09
CA ALA A 146 -14.03 1.14 23.80
C ALA A 146 -12.60 1.44 24.28
N VAL A 147 -11.79 2.11 23.45
CA VAL A 147 -10.45 2.57 23.84
C VAL A 147 -10.52 3.57 24.99
N LYS A 148 -11.38 4.60 24.89
CA LYS A 148 -11.57 5.60 25.95
C LYS A 148 -12.00 4.99 27.28
N ALA A 149 -12.92 4.03 27.25
CA ALA A 149 -13.38 3.35 28.46
C ALA A 149 -12.28 2.49 29.12
N SER A 150 -11.34 1.99 28.33
CA SER A 150 -10.28 1.09 28.80
C SER A 150 -9.00 1.82 29.21
N LEU A 151 -8.80 3.04 28.72
CA LEU A 151 -7.61 3.86 28.94
C LEU A 151 -8.01 5.29 29.34
N PRO A 152 -8.52 5.49 30.57
CA PRO A 152 -8.98 6.81 31.04
C PRO A 152 -7.84 7.84 31.14
N GLU A 153 -6.58 7.38 31.20
CA GLU A 153 -5.40 8.25 31.27
C GLU A 153 -4.84 8.67 29.89
N VAL A 154 -5.35 8.08 28.80
CA VAL A 154 -4.91 8.45 27.44
C VAL A 154 -5.62 9.75 27.03
N PRO A 155 -4.95 10.67 26.30
CA PRO A 155 -5.42 12.04 26.11
C PRO A 155 -6.84 12.16 25.51
N GLN A 156 -7.52 13.28 25.79
CA GLN A 156 -8.87 13.57 25.27
C GLN A 156 -8.99 13.53 23.73
N HIS A 157 -7.88 13.56 23.00
CA HIS A 157 -7.83 13.54 21.53
C HIS A 157 -7.71 12.13 20.90
N ILE A 158 -8.03 11.05 21.63
CA ILE A 158 -8.06 9.65 21.13
C ILE A 158 -8.81 9.50 19.80
N ASP A 159 -9.92 10.24 19.59
CA ASP A 159 -10.69 10.11 18.35
C ASP A 159 -9.84 10.46 17.12
N HIS A 160 -8.96 11.46 17.23
CA HIS A 160 -8.04 11.84 16.16
C HIS A 160 -6.93 10.80 15.96
N LEU A 161 -6.44 10.19 17.06
CA LEU A 161 -5.47 9.11 17.00
C LEU A 161 -6.04 7.86 16.31
N LEU A 162 -7.32 7.56 16.49
CA LEU A 162 -7.94 6.35 15.92
C LEU A 162 -8.53 6.55 14.52
N SER A 163 -8.81 7.78 14.11
CA SER A 163 -9.44 8.09 12.82
C SER A 163 -8.46 8.58 11.75
N GLY A 164 -7.28 9.08 12.15
CA GLY A 164 -6.24 9.52 11.23
C GLY A 164 -5.77 8.37 10.34
N PRO A 165 -5.75 8.53 8.99
CA PRO A 165 -5.39 7.43 8.09
C PRO A 165 -3.96 6.91 8.31
N ASN A 166 -3.03 7.75 8.78
CA ASN A 166 -1.66 7.30 9.05
C ASN A 166 -1.55 6.67 10.43
N ASN A 167 -2.23 7.23 11.44
CA ASN A 167 -2.31 6.60 12.74
C ASN A 167 -2.98 5.21 12.68
N ILE A 168 -4.00 5.00 11.84
CA ILE A 168 -4.57 3.66 11.61
C ILE A 168 -3.48 2.69 11.15
N LEU A 169 -2.68 3.06 10.15
CA LEU A 169 -1.57 2.22 9.69
C LEU A 169 -0.49 2.05 10.75
N ALA A 170 -0.11 3.11 11.46
CA ALA A 170 0.87 3.06 12.53
C ALA A 170 0.45 2.09 13.66
N LEU A 171 -0.81 2.13 14.07
CA LEU A 171 -1.36 1.22 15.07
C LEU A 171 -1.30 -0.24 14.60
N GLU A 172 -1.65 -0.52 13.34
CA GLU A 172 -1.56 -1.88 12.80
C GLU A 172 -0.09 -2.32 12.61
N TYR A 173 0.84 -1.42 12.26
CA TYR A 173 2.27 -1.75 12.23
C TYR A 173 2.80 -2.14 13.60
N LEU A 174 2.52 -1.31 14.61
CA LEU A 174 2.91 -1.59 15.99
C LEU A 174 2.25 -2.88 16.50
N ARG A 175 0.99 -3.12 16.11
CA ARG A 175 0.25 -4.33 16.47
C ARG A 175 0.94 -5.57 15.94
N VAL A 176 1.28 -5.58 14.66
CA VAL A 176 2.01 -6.70 14.04
C VAL A 176 3.36 -6.92 14.72
N LEU A 177 4.13 -5.86 14.96
CA LEU A 177 5.42 -5.96 15.66
C LEU A 177 5.26 -6.61 17.05
N HIS A 178 4.21 -6.24 17.77
CA HIS A 178 3.91 -6.77 19.10
C HIS A 178 3.44 -8.23 19.07
N GLU A 179 2.46 -8.56 18.23
CA GLU A 179 1.85 -9.90 18.14
C GLU A 179 2.85 -10.94 17.61
N GLU A 180 3.66 -10.57 16.61
CA GLU A 180 4.69 -11.44 16.02
C GLU A 180 6.02 -11.42 16.80
N LYS A 181 6.10 -10.60 17.86
CA LYS A 181 7.29 -10.46 18.73
C LYS A 181 8.58 -10.16 17.94
N MET A 182 8.48 -9.26 16.97
CA MET A 182 9.60 -8.95 16.09
C MET A 182 10.60 -7.99 16.73
N ASP A 183 11.88 -8.24 16.54
CA ASP A 183 12.98 -7.37 16.98
C ASP A 183 13.24 -6.25 15.95
N ILE A 184 12.20 -5.47 15.67
CA ILE A 184 12.28 -4.28 14.80
C ILE A 184 11.82 -3.07 15.61
N ILE A 185 12.70 -2.09 15.75
CA ILE A 185 12.46 -0.90 16.57
C ILE A 185 11.56 0.09 15.80
N PRO A 186 10.35 0.40 16.27
CA PRO A 186 9.48 1.36 15.59
C PRO A 186 9.96 2.80 15.79
N LEU A 187 9.90 3.58 14.72
CA LEU A 187 10.19 5.01 14.68
C LEU A 187 9.00 5.73 14.05
N THR A 188 8.59 6.84 14.64
CA THR A 188 7.49 7.64 14.10
C THR A 188 7.99 9.01 13.66
N ILE A 189 7.51 9.49 12.51
CA ILE A 189 7.80 10.82 12.00
C ILE A 189 6.50 11.62 11.96
N PRO A 190 6.43 12.81 12.59
CA PRO A 190 5.23 13.64 12.53
C PRO A 190 4.99 14.11 11.10
N ARG A 191 3.75 14.00 10.62
CA ARG A 191 3.38 14.46 9.29
C ARG A 191 3.25 15.97 9.22
N ILE A 192 3.81 16.53 8.16
CA ILE A 192 3.49 17.88 7.71
C ILE A 192 2.25 17.79 6.80
N GLY A 193 1.15 18.44 7.21
CA GLY A 193 -0.14 18.41 6.50
C GLY A 193 -0.29 19.53 5.45
N ALA A 194 -1.37 19.48 4.67
CA ALA A 194 -1.68 20.46 3.61
C ALA A 194 -1.90 21.90 4.11
N GLY A 195 -2.16 22.08 5.41
CA GLY A 195 -2.28 23.39 6.06
C GLY A 195 -0.95 23.97 6.54
N TYR A 196 0.14 23.20 6.51
CA TYR A 196 1.47 23.69 6.88
C TYR A 196 2.03 24.49 5.70
N LYS A 197 1.74 25.80 5.71
CA LYS A 197 2.51 26.77 4.93
C LYS A 197 3.69 27.16 5.79
N GLU A 198 4.87 26.64 5.48
CA GLU A 198 6.08 27.24 6.02
C GLU A 198 6.35 28.54 5.26
N GLU A 199 6.44 29.64 5.99
CA GLU A 199 6.90 30.93 5.49
C GLU A 199 8.35 30.87 4.98
N ASP A 200 9.08 29.78 5.29
CA ASP A 200 10.51 29.61 5.00
C ASP A 200 10.84 28.69 3.80
N THR A 201 9.95 27.78 3.38
CA THR A 201 10.28 26.77 2.34
C THR A 201 9.54 26.95 1.01
N GLY A 202 8.57 27.87 0.94
CA GLY A 202 7.81 28.17 -0.28
C GLY A 202 7.04 26.98 -0.89
N SER A 203 6.97 25.84 -0.20
CA SER A 203 6.44 24.58 -0.70
C SER A 203 5.05 24.27 -0.12
N CYS A 204 4.14 23.78 -0.97
CA CYS A 204 2.83 23.28 -0.55
C CYS A 204 2.89 21.76 -0.33
N TYR A 205 2.22 21.24 0.70
CA TYR A 205 2.17 19.81 1.03
C TYR A 205 0.79 19.18 0.73
N PRO A 206 0.34 19.13 -0.54
CA PRO A 206 -0.95 18.54 -0.89
C PRO A 206 -0.94 17.03 -0.62
N SER A 207 -2.12 16.47 -0.35
CA SER A 207 -2.28 15.02 -0.24
C SER A 207 -2.10 14.34 -1.61
N ALA A 208 -1.66 13.08 -1.60
CA ALA A 208 -1.55 12.29 -2.83
C ALA A 208 -2.86 12.29 -3.65
N THR A 209 -4.02 12.18 -2.99
CA THR A 209 -5.33 12.24 -3.66
C THR A 209 -5.59 13.58 -4.34
N ALA A 210 -5.23 14.70 -3.70
CA ALA A 210 -5.37 16.03 -4.29
C ALA A 210 -4.48 16.18 -5.54
N ILE A 211 -3.22 15.70 -5.46
CA ILE A 211 -2.30 15.67 -6.60
C ILE A 211 -2.88 14.83 -7.75
N ARG A 212 -3.34 13.60 -7.49
CA ARG A 212 -3.94 12.74 -8.51
C ARG A 212 -5.16 13.40 -9.16
N SER A 213 -5.99 14.10 -8.37
CA SER A 213 -7.14 14.85 -8.89
C SER A 213 -6.71 16.00 -9.81
N ALA A 214 -5.71 16.79 -9.41
CA ALA A 214 -5.16 17.88 -10.22
C ALA A 214 -4.59 17.37 -11.56
N ILE A 215 -3.82 16.27 -11.52
CA ILE A 215 -3.28 15.63 -12.73
C ILE A 215 -4.40 15.17 -13.66
N ARG A 216 -5.45 14.54 -13.12
CA ARG A 216 -6.59 14.04 -13.92
C ARG A 216 -7.44 15.16 -14.51
N ARG A 217 -7.54 16.30 -13.81
CA ARG A 217 -8.17 17.54 -14.32
C ARG A 217 -7.33 18.25 -15.37
N LYS A 218 -6.16 17.70 -15.75
CA LYS A 218 -5.25 18.25 -16.75
C LYS A 218 -4.85 19.70 -16.45
N TYR A 219 -4.55 19.98 -15.18
CA TYR A 219 -3.99 21.28 -14.82
C TYR A 219 -2.71 21.53 -15.63
N PRO A 220 -2.37 22.80 -15.94
CA PRO A 220 -1.14 23.13 -16.64
C PRO A 220 0.09 22.50 -15.96
N LEU A 221 1.07 22.07 -16.76
CA LEU A 221 2.27 21.39 -16.24
C LEU A 221 3.01 22.25 -15.20
N ASP A 222 3.01 23.57 -15.38
CA ASP A 222 3.65 24.51 -14.46
C ASP A 222 2.98 24.51 -13.08
N GLU A 223 1.65 24.37 -13.03
CA GLU A 223 0.92 24.23 -11.77
C GLU A 223 1.16 22.87 -11.09
N LEU A 224 1.27 21.80 -11.89
CA LEU A 224 1.60 20.46 -11.39
C LEU A 224 3.03 20.37 -10.86
N ALA A 225 3.97 21.08 -11.49
CA ALA A 225 5.38 21.12 -11.08
C ALA A 225 5.56 21.69 -9.66
N ALA A 226 4.67 22.59 -9.22
CA ALA A 226 4.68 23.12 -7.87
C ALA A 226 4.20 22.11 -6.80
N LEU A 227 3.56 21.01 -7.19
CA LEU A 227 2.96 20.03 -6.26
C LEU A 227 3.89 18.85 -5.94
N LEU A 228 4.93 18.64 -6.76
CA LEU A 228 5.81 17.48 -6.71
C LEU A 228 7.29 17.90 -6.67
N PRO A 229 8.17 17.12 -6.03
CA PRO A 229 9.62 17.29 -6.18
C PRO A 229 10.01 17.23 -7.66
N ALA A 230 10.99 18.05 -8.06
CA ALA A 230 11.41 18.21 -9.46
C ALA A 230 11.68 16.87 -10.17
N GLU A 231 12.45 15.97 -9.55
CA GLU A 231 12.74 14.64 -10.09
C GLU A 231 11.49 13.78 -10.24
N SER A 232 10.58 13.84 -9.26
CA SER A 232 9.32 13.10 -9.32
C SER A 232 8.42 13.60 -10.46
N MET A 233 8.36 14.92 -10.64
CA MET A 233 7.64 15.53 -11.76
C MET A 233 8.27 15.16 -13.10
N HIS A 234 9.60 15.21 -13.21
CA HIS A 234 10.31 14.84 -14.42
C HIS A 234 10.01 13.40 -14.83
N ILE A 235 10.14 12.44 -13.91
CA ILE A 235 9.87 11.03 -14.19
C ILE A 235 8.40 10.83 -14.58
N LEU A 236 7.46 11.43 -13.85
CA LEU A 236 6.03 11.34 -14.19
C LEU A 236 5.74 11.91 -15.59
N TYR A 237 6.35 13.03 -15.93
CA TYR A 237 6.23 13.65 -17.25
C TYR A 237 6.76 12.74 -18.37
N GLN A 238 7.87 12.04 -18.16
CA GLN A 238 8.37 11.06 -19.14
C GLN A 238 7.39 9.91 -19.35
N GLU A 239 6.77 9.41 -18.28
CA GLU A 239 5.73 8.38 -18.37
C GLU A 239 4.48 8.89 -19.11
N MET A 240 4.09 10.16 -18.87
CA MET A 240 2.98 10.79 -19.58
C MET A 240 3.29 10.96 -21.08
N LYS A 241 4.48 11.47 -21.41
CA LYS A 241 4.94 11.65 -22.79
C LYS A 241 5.03 10.32 -23.55
N ALA A 242 5.44 9.26 -22.87
CA ALA A 242 5.50 7.92 -23.42
C ALA A 242 4.11 7.23 -23.51
N GLY A 243 3.06 7.86 -22.98
CA GLY A 243 1.70 7.33 -23.01
C GLY A 243 1.44 6.21 -22.02
N ARG A 244 2.20 6.15 -20.92
CA ARG A 244 2.06 5.18 -19.81
C ARG A 244 1.43 5.78 -18.54
N ALA A 245 1.16 7.08 -18.53
CA ALA A 245 0.51 7.79 -17.42
C ALA A 245 -0.30 9.00 -17.95
N PRO A 246 -1.20 9.59 -17.14
CA PRO A 246 -1.70 9.08 -15.86
C PRO A 246 -2.68 7.93 -16.04
N ILE A 247 -2.70 7.00 -15.09
CA ILE A 247 -3.69 5.93 -15.03
C ILE A 247 -4.88 6.33 -14.14
N SER A 248 -6.09 5.93 -14.56
CA SER A 248 -7.35 6.10 -13.83
C SER A 248 -8.04 4.76 -13.55
N SER A 249 -8.73 4.68 -12.41
CA SER A 249 -9.59 3.54 -12.07
C SER A 249 -10.73 3.36 -13.07
N ASP A 250 -11.22 4.44 -13.68
CA ASP A 250 -12.32 4.41 -14.66
C ASP A 250 -11.97 3.56 -15.89
N GLN A 251 -10.67 3.39 -16.19
CA GLN A 251 -10.21 2.55 -17.30
C GLN A 251 -10.43 1.05 -17.04
N LEU A 252 -10.72 0.64 -15.79
CA LEU A 252 -11.05 -0.74 -15.43
C LEU A 252 -12.55 -1.05 -15.57
N GLU A 253 -13.39 -0.04 -15.80
CA GLU A 253 -14.85 -0.13 -15.78
C GLU A 253 -15.39 -1.29 -16.62
N GLN A 254 -15.04 -1.34 -17.90
CA GLN A 254 -15.54 -2.38 -18.80
C GLN A 254 -15.05 -3.77 -18.40
N ILE A 255 -13.80 -3.89 -17.93
CA ILE A 255 -13.19 -5.17 -17.54
C ILE A 255 -13.86 -5.70 -16.27
N ILE A 256 -14.08 -4.82 -15.29
CA ILE A 256 -14.78 -5.17 -14.04
C ILE A 256 -16.24 -5.55 -14.33
N LEU A 257 -16.96 -4.73 -15.10
CA LEU A 257 -18.36 -5.04 -15.44
C LEU A 257 -18.47 -6.35 -16.21
N TYR A 258 -17.58 -6.61 -17.17
CA TYR A 258 -17.53 -7.90 -17.86
C TYR A 258 -17.34 -9.06 -16.88
N LYS A 259 -16.35 -8.96 -15.98
CA LYS A 259 -16.08 -10.03 -15.00
C LYS A 259 -17.27 -10.29 -14.08
N LEU A 260 -17.90 -9.24 -13.55
CA LEU A 260 -19.06 -9.38 -12.66
C LEU A 260 -20.31 -9.89 -13.38
N ARG A 261 -20.54 -9.46 -14.63
CA ARG A 261 -21.69 -9.92 -15.43
C ARG A 261 -21.57 -11.36 -15.88
N THR A 262 -20.34 -11.86 -16.03
CA THR A 262 -20.08 -13.26 -16.43
C THR A 262 -19.92 -14.21 -15.24
N ALA A 263 -19.46 -13.74 -14.08
CA ALA A 263 -19.33 -14.55 -12.88
C ALA A 263 -20.68 -15.07 -12.36
N SER A 264 -20.75 -16.33 -11.96
CA SER A 264 -21.88 -16.89 -11.22
C SER A 264 -21.97 -16.33 -9.79
N ILE A 265 -23.14 -16.45 -9.16
CA ILE A 265 -23.30 -16.07 -7.75
C ILE A 265 -22.36 -16.87 -6.84
N SER A 266 -22.18 -18.17 -7.13
CA SER A 266 -21.29 -19.03 -6.35
C SER A 266 -19.83 -18.58 -6.44
N GLU A 267 -19.36 -18.18 -7.62
CA GLU A 267 -18.01 -17.62 -7.77
C GLU A 267 -17.85 -16.29 -7.01
N LEU A 268 -18.83 -15.40 -7.08
CA LEU A 268 -18.80 -14.13 -6.36
C LEU A 268 -18.80 -14.32 -4.84
N GLN A 269 -19.50 -15.34 -4.34
CA GLN A 269 -19.55 -15.68 -2.92
C GLN A 269 -18.18 -16.11 -2.37
N GLN A 270 -17.31 -16.70 -3.20
CA GLN A 270 -15.97 -17.13 -2.78
C GLN A 270 -14.97 -15.98 -2.70
N ILE A 271 -15.27 -14.84 -3.32
CA ILE A 271 -14.36 -13.68 -3.37
C ILE A 271 -14.11 -13.14 -1.96
N HIS A 272 -12.84 -12.78 -1.69
CA HIS A 272 -12.46 -12.29 -0.39
C HIS A 272 -13.27 -11.06 0.04
N GLU A 273 -13.62 -10.97 1.33
CA GLU A 273 -14.48 -9.93 1.90
C GLU A 273 -15.93 -9.85 1.34
N VAL A 274 -16.35 -10.77 0.46
CA VAL A 274 -17.76 -10.93 0.06
C VAL A 274 -18.44 -11.89 1.03
N SER A 275 -19.47 -11.39 1.71
CA SER A 275 -20.20 -12.14 2.74
C SER A 275 -21.62 -11.61 2.87
N GLU A 276 -22.51 -12.41 3.46
CA GLU A 276 -23.86 -12.01 3.88
C GLU A 276 -24.73 -11.45 2.73
N GLY A 277 -24.73 -12.10 1.57
CA GLY A 277 -25.57 -11.71 0.43
C GLY A 277 -25.04 -10.54 -0.38
N LEU A 278 -23.82 -10.04 -0.09
CA LEU A 278 -23.16 -9.02 -0.89
C LEU A 278 -22.96 -9.48 -2.34
N GLU A 279 -22.73 -10.78 -2.57
CA GLU A 279 -22.63 -11.42 -3.89
C GLU A 279 -23.86 -11.15 -4.78
N HIS A 280 -25.07 -11.19 -4.20
CA HIS A 280 -26.32 -10.88 -4.91
C HIS A 280 -26.37 -9.41 -5.30
N ARG A 281 -26.08 -8.51 -4.35
CA ARG A 281 -26.07 -7.07 -4.58
C ARG A 281 -25.06 -6.67 -5.64
N ILE A 282 -23.85 -7.23 -5.60
CA ILE A 282 -22.81 -7.00 -6.62
C ILE A 282 -23.34 -7.43 -7.98
N LYS A 283 -23.90 -8.64 -8.08
CA LYS A 283 -24.39 -9.20 -9.34
C LYS A 283 -25.52 -8.36 -9.94
N GLU A 284 -26.53 -8.05 -9.14
CA GLU A 284 -27.70 -7.26 -9.56
C GLU A 284 -27.29 -5.86 -10.00
N THR A 285 -26.46 -5.18 -9.20
CA THR A 285 -25.97 -3.83 -9.54
C THR A 285 -25.19 -3.84 -10.85
N ALA A 286 -24.27 -4.79 -11.03
CA ALA A 286 -23.47 -4.90 -12.24
C ALA A 286 -24.31 -5.10 -13.52
N MET A 287 -25.51 -5.69 -13.40
CA MET A 287 -26.45 -5.86 -14.53
C MET A 287 -27.19 -4.57 -14.92
N GLN A 288 -27.28 -3.60 -14.00
CA GLN A 288 -28.12 -2.40 -14.17
C GLN A 288 -27.34 -1.13 -14.49
N VAL A 289 -26.04 -1.09 -14.17
CA VAL A 289 -25.22 0.12 -14.28
C VAL A 289 -24.26 0.08 -15.46
N GLY A 290 -23.91 1.26 -15.98
CA GLY A 290 -22.96 1.40 -17.09
C GLY A 290 -21.57 1.81 -16.63
N THR A 291 -21.45 2.41 -15.44
CA THR A 291 -20.19 3.01 -14.97
C THR A 291 -19.66 2.41 -13.68
N LEU A 292 -18.34 2.56 -13.46
CA LEU A 292 -17.68 2.11 -12.23
C LEU A 292 -18.18 2.91 -11.01
N GLU A 293 -18.46 4.20 -11.17
CA GLU A 293 -18.99 5.01 -10.08
C GLU A 293 -20.41 4.60 -9.70
N GLU A 294 -21.30 4.39 -10.67
CA GLU A 294 -22.65 3.86 -10.41
C GLU A 294 -22.60 2.48 -9.75
N LEU A 295 -21.67 1.60 -10.18
CA LEU A 295 -21.45 0.29 -9.55
C LEU A 295 -21.05 0.43 -8.08
N ARG A 296 -20.07 1.31 -7.78
CA ARG A 296 -19.60 1.56 -6.41
C ARG A 296 -20.73 2.09 -5.52
N GLN A 297 -21.50 3.06 -6.00
CA GLN A 297 -22.63 3.62 -5.27
C GLN A 297 -23.77 2.61 -5.07
N GLY A 298 -24.07 1.80 -6.09
CA GLY A 298 -25.07 0.76 -6.01
C GLY A 298 -24.73 -0.34 -5.00
N ILE A 299 -23.44 -0.66 -4.82
CA ILE A 299 -22.95 -1.61 -3.81
C ILE A 299 -22.87 -0.97 -2.41
N LYS A 300 -22.63 0.35 -2.32
CA LYS A 300 -22.38 1.06 -1.05
C LYS A 300 -23.46 0.81 0.01
N SER A 301 -23.02 0.50 1.22
CA SER A 301 -23.89 0.37 2.40
C SER A 301 -23.23 0.99 3.63
N LYS A 302 -23.93 1.08 4.77
CA LYS A 302 -23.31 1.50 6.05
C LYS A 302 -22.19 0.55 6.49
N ARG A 303 -22.28 -0.74 6.12
CA ARG A 303 -21.32 -1.79 6.49
C ARG A 303 -20.06 -1.79 5.62
N TYR A 304 -20.17 -1.37 4.36
CA TYR A 304 -19.06 -1.42 3.40
C TYR A 304 -18.54 -0.01 3.10
N SER A 305 -17.26 0.26 3.38
CA SER A 305 -16.62 1.53 2.98
C SER A 305 -16.28 1.51 1.48
N MET A 306 -16.08 2.67 0.87
CA MET A 306 -15.72 2.73 -0.56
C MET A 306 -14.42 1.98 -0.86
N SER A 307 -13.38 2.16 -0.04
CA SER A 307 -12.12 1.42 -0.20
C SER A 307 -12.29 -0.11 -0.12
N ARG A 308 -13.26 -0.60 0.69
CA ARG A 308 -13.56 -2.03 0.77
C ARG A 308 -14.20 -2.51 -0.53
N ILE A 309 -15.13 -1.73 -1.08
CA ILE A 309 -15.76 -2.03 -2.36
C ILE A 309 -14.71 -2.03 -3.47
N ASP A 310 -13.84 -1.01 -3.53
CA ASP A 310 -12.77 -0.91 -4.52
C ASP A 310 -11.83 -2.13 -4.48
N ARG A 311 -11.44 -2.59 -3.28
CA ARG A 311 -10.69 -3.85 -3.12
C ARG A 311 -11.47 -5.07 -3.60
N ILE A 312 -12.74 -5.22 -3.23
CA ILE A 312 -13.59 -6.35 -3.65
C ILE A 312 -13.70 -6.41 -5.18
N LEU A 313 -13.80 -5.27 -5.86
CA LEU A 313 -13.84 -5.23 -7.32
C LEU A 313 -12.54 -5.76 -7.94
N LEU A 314 -11.38 -5.44 -7.35
CA LEU A 314 -10.11 -6.04 -7.78
C LEU A 314 -10.01 -7.52 -7.41
N TYR A 315 -10.48 -7.93 -6.23
CA TYR A 315 -10.51 -9.34 -5.86
C TYR A 315 -11.36 -10.16 -6.82
N ALA A 316 -12.52 -9.64 -7.23
CA ALA A 316 -13.35 -10.28 -8.25
C ALA A 316 -12.62 -10.34 -9.60
N LEU A 317 -11.95 -9.26 -10.00
CA LEU A 317 -11.17 -9.19 -11.23
C LEU A 317 -10.06 -10.25 -11.30
N PHE A 318 -9.34 -10.45 -10.20
CA PHE A 318 -8.21 -11.38 -10.11
C PHE A 318 -8.57 -12.74 -9.48
N THR A 319 -9.85 -12.98 -9.18
CA THR A 319 -10.32 -14.21 -8.53
C THR A 319 -9.57 -14.50 -7.21
N PHE A 320 -9.39 -13.46 -6.39
CA PHE A 320 -8.80 -13.56 -5.07
C PHE A 320 -9.87 -14.00 -4.06
N THR A 321 -9.81 -15.26 -3.62
CA THR A 321 -10.82 -15.92 -2.79
C THR A 321 -10.51 -15.85 -1.30
N ASN A 322 -11.49 -16.18 -0.46
CA ASN A 322 -11.29 -16.32 0.99
C ASN A 322 -10.25 -17.39 1.34
N GLU A 323 -10.21 -18.50 0.59
CA GLU A 323 -9.23 -19.58 0.75
C GLU A 323 -7.80 -19.08 0.47
N LEU A 324 -7.57 -18.47 -0.69
CA LEU A 324 -6.26 -17.89 -1.03
C LEU A 324 -5.81 -16.83 -0.03
N ALA A 325 -6.74 -15.99 0.45
CA ALA A 325 -6.43 -14.99 1.45
C ALA A 325 -5.98 -15.63 2.77
N ALA A 326 -6.67 -16.66 3.25
CA ALA A 326 -6.31 -17.36 4.47
C ALA A 326 -4.94 -18.07 4.35
N ASP A 327 -4.72 -18.74 3.22
CA ASP A 327 -3.46 -19.43 2.91
C ASP A 327 -2.28 -18.44 2.89
N PHE A 328 -2.43 -17.29 2.22
CA PHE A 328 -1.38 -16.27 2.19
C PHE A 328 -1.20 -15.56 3.54
N ASP A 329 -2.26 -15.31 4.30
CA ASP A 329 -2.15 -14.71 5.63
C ASP A 329 -1.37 -15.65 6.59
N GLN A 330 -1.56 -16.97 6.44
CA GLN A 330 -0.79 -17.98 7.17
C GLN A 330 0.67 -18.06 6.70
N ALA A 331 0.89 -18.14 5.38
CA ALA A 331 2.23 -18.31 4.81
C ALA A 331 3.11 -17.05 4.93
N GLY A 332 2.50 -15.86 4.86
CA GLY A 332 3.21 -14.60 4.67
C GLY A 332 3.83 -14.47 3.27
N PRO A 333 4.61 -13.39 3.02
CA PRO A 333 5.31 -13.19 1.75
C PRO A 333 6.36 -14.27 1.47
N LEU A 334 6.40 -14.77 0.23
CA LEU A 334 7.22 -15.93 -0.15
C LEU A 334 8.45 -15.58 -0.99
N TYR A 335 8.66 -14.32 -1.33
CA TYR A 335 9.82 -13.83 -2.07
C TYR A 335 10.03 -12.33 -1.88
N HIS A 336 11.24 -11.86 -2.18
CA HIS A 336 11.53 -10.44 -2.36
C HIS A 336 11.65 -10.11 -3.86
N HIS A 337 10.65 -9.44 -4.45
CA HIS A 337 10.79 -8.93 -5.81
C HIS A 337 11.43 -7.54 -5.80
N LEU A 338 12.68 -7.46 -6.26
CA LEU A 338 13.41 -6.20 -6.29
C LEU A 338 12.94 -5.31 -7.43
N LEU A 339 12.59 -4.06 -7.13
CA LEU A 339 12.23 -3.07 -8.14
C LEU A 339 13.39 -2.13 -8.50
N GLY A 340 14.29 -1.90 -7.55
CA GLY A 340 15.49 -1.09 -7.78
C GLY A 340 16.26 -0.76 -6.52
N PHE A 341 17.49 -0.29 -6.70
CA PHE A 341 18.42 0.04 -5.63
C PHE A 341 19.43 1.12 -5.98
N SER A 342 19.92 1.83 -4.95
CA SER A 342 21.04 2.78 -5.00
C SER A 342 22.38 2.07 -4.79
N SER A 343 23.50 2.80 -4.89
CA SER A 343 24.82 2.27 -4.51
C SER A 343 24.89 1.82 -3.04
N SER A 344 24.20 2.52 -2.12
CA SER A 344 24.06 2.08 -0.72
C SER A 344 23.13 0.88 -0.62
N GLY A 345 22.04 0.85 -1.41
CA GLY A 345 21.12 -0.27 -1.48
C GLY A 345 21.77 -1.55 -1.99
N GLN A 346 22.76 -1.45 -2.89
CA GLN A 346 23.55 -2.58 -3.33
C GLN A 346 24.31 -3.23 -2.16
N LYS A 347 24.85 -2.44 -1.21
CA LYS A 347 25.50 -2.96 -0.01
C LYS A 347 24.51 -3.65 0.91
N VAL A 348 23.31 -3.07 1.07
CA VAL A 348 22.21 -3.71 1.83
C VAL A 348 21.81 -5.04 1.18
N LEU A 349 21.64 -5.06 -0.14
CA LEU A 349 21.28 -6.24 -0.90
C LEU A 349 22.32 -7.36 -0.78
N GLN A 350 23.61 -7.04 -0.79
CA GLN A 350 24.68 -8.02 -0.56
C GLN A 350 24.55 -8.70 0.81
N GLN A 351 24.19 -7.95 1.85
CA GLN A 351 23.94 -8.55 3.17
C GLN A 351 22.64 -9.36 3.21
N MET A 352 21.60 -8.86 2.54
CA MET A 352 20.32 -9.53 2.43
C MET A 352 20.45 -10.91 1.79
N HIS A 353 21.31 -11.08 0.79
CA HIS A 353 21.60 -12.40 0.18
C HIS A 353 22.08 -13.46 1.19
N ASN A 354 22.73 -13.06 2.27
CA ASN A 354 23.25 -14.00 3.28
C ASN A 354 22.28 -14.23 4.45
N LYS A 355 21.30 -13.34 4.64
CA LYS A 355 20.44 -13.32 5.84
C LYS A 355 18.96 -13.53 5.55
N SER A 356 18.54 -13.35 4.29
CA SER A 356 17.15 -13.45 3.92
C SER A 356 16.63 -14.88 4.08
N THR A 357 15.40 -15.01 4.57
CA THR A 357 14.76 -16.30 4.81
C THR A 357 13.89 -16.76 3.64
N ILE A 358 13.71 -15.92 2.62
CA ILE A 358 12.91 -16.19 1.41
C ILE A 358 13.73 -15.81 0.16
N PRO A 359 13.45 -16.39 -1.02
CA PRO A 359 14.23 -16.11 -2.22
C PRO A 359 14.13 -14.63 -2.66
N ILE A 360 15.22 -14.12 -3.23
CA ILE A 360 15.32 -12.76 -3.78
C ILE A 360 15.28 -12.84 -5.30
N PHE A 361 14.30 -12.19 -5.92
CA PHE A 361 14.15 -12.10 -7.37
C PHE A 361 14.72 -10.78 -7.87
N ASN A 362 15.86 -10.87 -8.57
CA ASN A 362 16.59 -9.69 -9.07
C ASN A 362 16.47 -9.53 -10.58
N ARG A 363 16.07 -10.58 -11.31
CA ARG A 363 15.88 -10.52 -12.77
C ARG A 363 14.55 -11.14 -13.14
N GLY A 364 13.99 -10.68 -14.26
CA GLY A 364 12.80 -11.29 -14.85
C GLY A 364 12.93 -12.79 -15.11
N SER A 365 14.15 -13.30 -15.35
CA SER A 365 14.43 -14.73 -15.46
C SER A 365 14.14 -15.50 -14.17
N ASP A 366 14.39 -14.89 -13.01
CA ASP A 366 14.16 -15.51 -11.71
C ASP A 366 12.65 -15.65 -11.49
N LEU A 367 11.88 -14.58 -11.73
CA LEU A 367 10.41 -14.64 -11.69
C LEU A 367 9.86 -15.71 -12.63
N LYS A 368 10.34 -15.74 -13.88
CA LYS A 368 9.90 -16.74 -14.86
C LYS A 368 10.22 -18.17 -14.40
N TYR A 369 11.40 -18.40 -13.82
CA TYR A 369 11.78 -19.71 -13.31
C TYR A 369 10.85 -20.15 -12.18
N TYR A 370 10.64 -19.31 -11.16
CA TYR A 370 9.82 -19.65 -10.01
C TYR A 370 8.33 -19.72 -10.34
N TRP A 371 7.84 -18.96 -11.32
CA TRP A 371 6.45 -19.07 -11.78
C TRP A 371 6.14 -20.45 -12.39
N HIS A 372 7.12 -21.04 -13.09
CA HIS A 372 6.96 -22.37 -13.70
C HIS A 372 7.36 -23.53 -12.78
N ASN A 373 8.35 -23.33 -11.91
CA ASN A 373 9.00 -24.42 -11.16
C ASN A 373 8.97 -24.25 -9.63
N GLY A 374 8.45 -23.14 -9.11
CA GLY A 374 8.36 -22.90 -7.66
C GLY A 374 7.31 -23.76 -6.97
N GLU A 375 7.32 -23.73 -5.64
CA GLU A 375 6.28 -24.36 -4.83
C GLU A 375 4.88 -23.78 -5.16
N PRO A 376 3.79 -24.57 -5.07
CA PRO A 376 2.45 -24.13 -5.46
C PRO A 376 2.04 -22.77 -4.88
N MET A 377 2.19 -22.57 -3.56
CA MET A 377 1.81 -21.33 -2.88
C MET A 377 2.60 -20.10 -3.41
N LEU A 378 3.89 -20.29 -3.69
CA LEU A 378 4.73 -19.24 -4.27
C LEU A 378 4.27 -18.91 -5.70
N ARG A 379 3.96 -19.94 -6.49
CA ARG A 379 3.46 -19.79 -7.86
C ARG A 379 2.13 -19.06 -7.91
N ASP A 380 1.22 -19.33 -6.97
CA ASP A 380 -0.07 -18.66 -6.89
C ASP A 380 0.10 -17.18 -6.52
N MET A 381 0.92 -16.88 -5.50
CA MET A 381 1.22 -15.50 -5.11
C MET A 381 1.91 -14.72 -6.24
N LEU A 382 2.90 -15.32 -6.91
CA LEU A 382 3.59 -14.70 -8.05
C LEU A 382 2.68 -14.57 -9.27
N GLY A 383 1.83 -15.57 -9.53
CA GLY A 383 0.83 -15.54 -10.59
C GLY A 383 -0.14 -14.37 -10.43
N LEU A 384 -0.54 -14.07 -9.19
CA LEU A 384 -1.38 -12.93 -8.86
C LEU A 384 -0.70 -11.59 -9.16
N ASP A 385 0.57 -11.43 -8.79
CA ASP A 385 1.36 -10.22 -9.06
C ASP A 385 1.59 -9.99 -10.56
N LEU A 386 1.86 -11.07 -11.31
CA LEU A 386 2.02 -11.03 -12.76
C LEU A 386 0.70 -10.69 -13.45
N ALA A 387 -0.43 -11.29 -13.02
CA ALA A 387 -1.75 -10.98 -13.52
C ALA A 387 -2.12 -9.51 -13.27
N ALA A 388 -1.87 -9.02 -12.05
CA ALA A 388 -2.08 -7.63 -11.67
C ALA A 388 -1.29 -6.67 -12.57
N SER A 389 0.00 -6.94 -12.79
CA SER A 389 0.84 -6.11 -13.65
C SER A 389 0.44 -6.16 -15.13
N ASN A 390 0.03 -7.33 -15.63
CA ASN A 390 -0.48 -7.49 -16.99
C ASN A 390 -1.77 -6.69 -17.21
N VAL A 391 -2.75 -6.81 -16.31
CA VAL A 391 -4.01 -6.04 -16.39
C VAL A 391 -3.76 -4.55 -16.24
N TYR A 392 -2.85 -4.15 -15.34
CA TYR A 392 -2.47 -2.76 -15.15
C TYR A 392 -1.94 -2.11 -16.44
N THR A 393 -1.14 -2.83 -17.24
CA THR A 393 -0.62 -2.28 -18.50
C THR A 393 -1.72 -1.97 -19.53
N LEU A 394 -2.89 -2.61 -19.44
CA LEU A 394 -4.04 -2.29 -20.31
C LEU A 394 -4.59 -0.87 -20.05
N LEU A 395 -4.28 -0.31 -18.88
CA LEU A 395 -4.71 1.04 -18.48
C LEU A 395 -3.83 2.14 -19.06
N TYR A 396 -2.72 1.80 -19.73
CA TYR A 396 -1.89 2.83 -20.37
C TYR A 396 -2.68 3.62 -21.43
N PRO A 397 -2.62 4.97 -21.40
CA PRO A 397 -3.31 5.80 -22.39
C PRO A 397 -3.00 5.39 -23.83
N GLN A 398 -1.74 5.08 -24.13
CA GLN A 398 -1.30 4.70 -25.46
C GLN A 398 -1.37 3.18 -25.67
N ALA A 399 -2.19 2.75 -26.65
CA ALA A 399 -2.41 1.34 -26.94
C ALA A 399 -1.12 0.56 -27.26
N SER A 400 -0.16 1.18 -27.95
CA SER A 400 1.13 0.53 -28.29
C SER A 400 2.01 0.21 -27.07
N GLN A 401 1.71 0.79 -25.91
CA GLN A 401 2.41 0.53 -24.64
C GLN A 401 1.76 -0.60 -23.83
N ARG A 402 0.55 -1.06 -24.18
CA ARG A 402 -0.24 -2.06 -23.42
C ARG A 402 0.28 -3.49 -23.61
N LYS A 403 1.58 -3.67 -23.46
CA LYS A 403 2.27 -4.96 -23.58
C LYS A 403 2.33 -5.64 -22.22
N ALA A 404 1.96 -6.91 -22.18
CA ALA A 404 2.09 -7.75 -21.00
C ALA A 404 3.55 -8.11 -20.68
N TYR A 405 3.76 -8.73 -19.52
CA TYR A 405 5.03 -9.30 -19.06
C TYR A 405 6.14 -8.27 -18.85
N SER A 406 5.77 -7.06 -18.40
CA SER A 406 6.74 -6.03 -18.01
C SER A 406 7.66 -6.52 -16.89
N ASP A 407 7.18 -7.40 -16.01
CA ASP A 407 7.98 -7.98 -14.91
C ASP A 407 9.11 -8.90 -15.37
N PHE A 408 8.97 -9.52 -16.54
CA PHE A 408 10.05 -10.35 -17.11
C PHE A 408 11.05 -9.54 -17.91
N THR A 409 10.63 -8.39 -18.42
CA THR A 409 11.38 -7.59 -19.40
C THR A 409 12.01 -6.34 -18.80
N THR A 410 11.55 -5.91 -17.62
CA THR A 410 12.12 -4.77 -16.89
C THR A 410 13.12 -5.28 -15.87
N SER A 411 14.35 -4.76 -15.92
CA SER A 411 15.35 -5.03 -14.89
C SER A 411 15.21 -4.06 -13.73
N PRO A 412 15.58 -4.45 -12.49
CA PRO A 412 15.57 -3.53 -11.38
C PRO A 412 16.43 -2.30 -11.66
N LEU A 413 15.90 -1.13 -11.31
CA LEU A 413 16.59 0.13 -11.53
C LEU A 413 17.85 0.20 -10.66
N ARG A 414 18.95 0.65 -11.25
CA ARG A 414 20.20 0.93 -10.53
C ARG A 414 20.46 2.42 -10.55
N TYR A 415 20.35 3.05 -9.40
CA TYR A 415 20.59 4.48 -9.25
C TYR A 415 21.99 4.73 -8.68
N ASN A 416 22.84 5.41 -9.43
CA ASN A 416 24.17 5.78 -8.98
C ASN A 416 24.13 7.19 -8.41
N THR A 417 24.39 7.32 -7.11
CA THR A 417 24.44 8.62 -6.40
C THR A 417 25.64 9.47 -6.79
N ASN A 418 26.59 8.94 -7.56
CA ASN A 418 27.84 9.61 -7.97
C ASN A 418 27.72 10.39 -9.29
N SER A 419 26.51 10.65 -9.77
CA SER A 419 26.25 11.46 -10.96
C SER A 419 25.61 12.79 -10.54
N VAL A 420 26.40 13.64 -9.88
CA VAL A 420 26.18 15.08 -9.78
C VAL A 420 27.48 15.77 -10.16
#